data_AF-A0A0C2JGZ5-F1
#
_entry.id   AF-A0A0C2JGZ5-F1
#
_cell.length_a   1.000
_cell.length_b   1.000
_cell.length_c   1.000
_cell.angle_alpha   90.00
_cell.angle_beta   90.00
_cell.angle_gamma   90.00
#
_symmetry.space_group_name_H-M   'P 1'
#
loop_
_entity.id
_entity.type
_entity.pdbx_description
1 polymer ?
#
loop_
_entity_poly.entity_id
_entity_poly.type
_entity_poly.pdbx_seq_one_letter_code
_entity_poly.pdbx_strand_id
1 'polypeptide(L)'
;KISVIEVPTDDPASASVVNEPVVFPEGGNEDQDGLLLPTQGCHDITVYPHRDIAAAACMGDGVMMDISDPVEPVVTETVRDENFAFWHSATFTNDAKSVLFTDELGGGGAPTCTEEIGPKRGADAIYSLKGGKKNPRLEFASYFKIDRHQGEQVCVAHNGSLIPVPGKDYFVQSWYQGGISVIDFNDPENPREIGYFDVAPDEEAGVTGNDTWSTYYYNGYVYSSDIVRGLDVLKLDDRRLNRAEKVTYDEFNPQSQPRYRPGR
;
A
#
# COMPACT_ATOMS: atom_id res chain seq x y z
N LYS A 1 11.33 6.79 15.57
CA LYS A 1 11.89 5.44 15.89
C LYS A 1 10.86 4.41 15.50
N ILE A 2 11.27 3.17 15.27
CA ILE A 2 10.35 2.02 15.18
C ILE A 2 10.67 1.05 16.30
N SER A 3 9.70 0.27 16.77
CA SER A 3 9.92 -0.78 17.75
C SER A 3 9.96 -2.13 17.04
N VAL A 4 11.00 -2.92 17.30
CA VAL A 4 11.11 -4.31 16.83
C VAL A 4 10.69 -5.23 17.97
N ILE A 5 9.67 -6.04 17.73
CA ILE A 5 9.10 -6.97 18.71
C ILE A 5 9.43 -8.39 18.28
N GLU A 6 10.09 -9.15 19.15
CA GLU A 6 10.24 -10.60 18.97
C GLU A 6 9.02 -11.30 19.59
N VAL A 7 8.37 -12.17 18.80
CA VAL A 7 7.21 -12.95 19.22
C VAL A 7 7.56 -14.44 19.09
N PRO A 8 7.85 -15.14 20.21
CA PRO A 8 8.11 -16.58 20.18
C PRO A 8 6.88 -17.35 19.74
N THR A 9 7.02 -18.30 18.80
CA THR A 9 5.87 -19.05 18.27
C THR A 9 5.28 -20.03 19.27
N ASP A 10 6.10 -20.56 20.19
CA ASP A 10 5.69 -21.53 21.19
C ASP A 10 5.15 -20.89 22.48
N ASP A 11 5.45 -19.60 22.70
CA ASP A 11 4.93 -18.78 23.81
C ASP A 11 4.74 -17.31 23.38
N PRO A 12 3.70 -16.99 22.59
CA PRO A 12 3.49 -15.62 22.10
C PRO A 12 3.28 -14.59 23.21
N ALA A 13 2.87 -15.03 24.42
CA ALA A 13 2.66 -14.15 25.55
C ALA A 13 3.97 -13.59 26.13
N SER A 14 5.11 -14.22 25.83
CA SER A 14 6.43 -13.74 26.25
C SER A 14 7.06 -12.75 25.27
N ALA A 15 6.30 -12.22 24.30
CA ALA A 15 6.79 -11.25 23.33
C ALA A 15 7.40 -10.01 24.01
N SER A 16 8.46 -9.48 23.42
CA SER A 16 9.17 -8.33 23.98
C SER A 16 9.76 -7.42 22.90
N VAL A 17 9.89 -6.12 23.22
CA VAL A 17 10.63 -5.18 22.38
C VAL A 17 12.12 -5.52 22.50
N VAL A 18 12.73 -5.94 21.39
CA VAL A 18 14.14 -6.34 21.33
C VAL A 18 15.04 -5.24 20.78
N ASN A 19 14.49 -4.27 20.05
CA ASN A 19 15.22 -3.09 19.58
C ASN A 19 14.28 -1.92 19.28
N GLU A 20 14.83 -0.70 19.24
CA GLU A 20 14.11 0.53 18.89
C GLU A 20 14.91 1.44 17.93
N PRO A 21 15.21 0.98 16.70
CA PRO A 21 16.06 1.71 15.77
C PRO A 21 15.47 3.08 15.38
N VAL A 22 16.37 4.05 15.20
CA VAL A 22 16.03 5.40 14.76
C VAL A 22 16.09 5.46 13.23
N VAL A 23 14.91 5.45 12.58
CA VAL A 23 14.80 5.52 11.11
C VAL A 23 15.31 6.86 10.55
N PHE A 24 15.10 7.96 11.28
CA PHE A 24 15.47 9.32 10.85
C PHE A 24 16.39 9.98 11.88
N PRO A 25 17.68 9.62 11.97
CA PRO A 25 18.61 10.18 12.96
C PRO A 25 18.90 11.67 12.74
N GLU A 26 18.77 12.15 11.51
CA GLU A 26 18.97 13.56 11.12
C GLU A 26 17.66 14.35 11.03
N GLY A 27 16.52 13.75 11.38
CA GLY A 27 15.19 14.31 11.17
C GLY A 27 14.55 13.85 9.86
N GLY A 28 13.22 13.82 9.82
CA GLY A 28 12.43 13.45 8.64
C GLY A 28 11.96 14.69 7.87
N ASN A 29 10.91 14.54 7.06
CA ASN A 29 10.25 15.63 6.36
C ASN A 29 9.39 16.45 7.32
N GLU A 30 9.66 17.75 7.49
CA GLU A 30 9.04 18.61 8.51
C GLU A 30 8.33 19.84 7.92
N ASP A 31 8.80 20.32 6.78
CA ASP A 31 8.50 21.65 6.24
C ASP A 31 8.00 21.65 4.79
N GLN A 32 7.71 20.47 4.23
CA GLN A 32 7.11 20.36 2.89
C GLN A 32 5.71 21.01 2.85
N ASP A 33 5.50 21.88 1.87
CA ASP A 33 4.19 22.47 1.60
C ASP A 33 3.14 21.39 1.26
N GLY A 34 1.97 21.47 1.88
CA GLY A 34 0.87 20.52 1.66
C GLY A 34 0.99 19.21 2.44
N LEU A 35 2.05 19.04 3.24
CA LEU A 35 2.20 17.90 4.14
C LEU A 35 1.14 17.94 5.26
N LEU A 36 0.43 16.82 5.45
CA LEU A 36 -0.62 16.72 6.48
C LEU A 36 -0.01 16.63 7.88
N LEU A 37 1.04 15.82 8.03
CA LEU A 37 1.77 15.61 9.27
C LEU A 37 3.27 15.49 8.99
N PRO A 38 4.14 16.11 9.82
CA PRO A 38 5.56 15.89 9.72
C PRO A 38 5.92 14.45 10.05
N THR A 39 7.10 14.03 9.62
CA THR A 39 7.62 12.68 9.80
C THR A 39 7.96 12.43 11.27
N GLN A 40 7.02 11.82 11.97
CA GLN A 40 7.15 11.49 13.40
C GLN A 40 7.37 9.99 13.64
N GLY A 41 7.12 9.17 12.63
CA GLY A 41 7.25 7.72 12.67
C GLY A 41 6.77 7.10 11.37
N CYS A 42 6.94 5.78 11.25
CA CYS A 42 6.39 5.05 10.11
C CYS A 42 4.95 4.65 10.41
N HIS A 43 4.03 5.01 9.52
CA HIS A 43 2.62 4.63 9.61
C HIS A 43 2.49 3.13 9.34
N ASP A 44 2.90 2.70 8.14
CA ASP A 44 2.98 1.29 7.77
C ASP A 44 4.40 0.89 7.39
N ILE A 45 4.72 -0.38 7.63
CA ILE A 45 5.93 -1.03 7.15
C ILE A 45 5.54 -2.35 6.48
N THR A 46 5.80 -2.44 5.18
CA THR A 46 5.65 -3.68 4.42
C THR A 46 7.00 -4.35 4.29
N VAL A 47 7.12 -5.56 4.83
CA VAL A 47 8.31 -6.39 4.68
C VAL A 47 8.14 -7.35 3.52
N TYR A 48 9.23 -7.61 2.79
CA TYR A 48 9.30 -8.65 1.77
C TYR A 48 10.44 -9.63 2.12
N PRO A 49 10.18 -10.58 3.05
CA PRO A 49 11.23 -11.35 3.71
C PRO A 49 12.08 -12.18 2.75
N HIS A 50 11.51 -12.67 1.64
CA HIS A 50 12.25 -13.44 0.64
C HIS A 50 13.46 -12.66 0.06
N ARG A 51 13.46 -11.32 0.12
CA ARG A 51 14.57 -10.50 -0.35
C ARG A 51 15.29 -9.73 0.75
N ASP A 52 14.90 -9.90 2.00
CA ASP A 52 15.48 -9.17 3.12
C ASP A 52 15.35 -7.65 2.94
N ILE A 53 14.20 -7.19 2.43
CA ILE A 53 13.90 -5.75 2.28
C ILE A 53 12.57 -5.39 2.91
N ALA A 54 12.43 -4.14 3.33
CA ALA A 54 11.17 -3.53 3.74
C ALA A 54 10.98 -2.16 3.08
N ALA A 55 9.73 -1.78 2.87
CA ALA A 55 9.33 -0.44 2.49
C ALA A 55 8.44 0.13 3.60
N ALA A 56 8.81 1.30 4.11
CA ALA A 56 8.09 1.98 5.17
C ALA A 56 7.53 3.31 4.63
N ALA A 57 6.26 3.55 4.90
CA ALA A 57 5.58 4.80 4.58
C ALA A 57 5.47 5.59 5.89
N CYS A 58 6.19 6.71 5.98
CA CYS A 58 6.47 7.37 7.24
C CYS A 58 5.90 8.78 7.33
N MET A 59 4.64 8.90 6.96
CA MET A 59 3.85 10.14 6.95
C MET A 59 4.38 11.20 5.96
N GLY A 60 5.65 11.61 6.06
CA GLY A 60 6.29 12.57 5.16
C GLY A 60 7.42 12.00 4.29
N ASP A 61 7.85 10.76 4.53
CA ASP A 61 8.92 10.10 3.79
C ASP A 61 8.53 8.67 3.38
N GLY A 62 8.94 8.24 2.18
CA GLY A 62 9.00 6.85 1.78
C GLY A 62 10.40 6.29 2.01
N VAL A 63 10.52 5.15 2.70
CA VAL A 63 11.82 4.61 3.13
C VAL A 63 11.98 3.16 2.69
N MET A 64 13.15 2.82 2.15
CA MET A 64 13.58 1.44 1.93
C MET A 64 14.56 1.01 3.03
N MET A 65 14.39 -0.20 3.53
CA MET A 65 15.26 -0.79 4.55
C MET A 65 15.82 -2.15 4.09
N ASP A 66 17.08 -2.41 4.42
CA ASP A 66 17.64 -3.76 4.47
C ASP A 66 17.23 -4.38 5.82
N ILE A 67 16.63 -5.57 5.77
CA ILE A 67 16.19 -6.33 6.95
C ILE A 67 16.86 -7.71 7.01
N SER A 68 18.07 -7.85 6.45
CA SER A 68 18.88 -9.07 6.56
C SER A 68 19.18 -9.43 8.01
N ASP A 69 19.29 -8.43 8.87
CA ASP A 69 19.08 -8.55 10.31
C ASP A 69 17.75 -7.86 10.67
N PRO A 70 16.66 -8.61 10.95
CA PRO A 70 15.36 -8.02 11.25
C PRO A 70 15.34 -7.31 12.62
N VAL A 71 16.29 -7.59 13.51
CA VAL A 71 16.42 -6.91 14.81
C VAL A 71 17.06 -5.53 14.63
N GLU A 72 17.92 -5.38 13.63
CA GLU A 72 18.63 -4.12 13.32
C GLU A 72 18.44 -3.71 11.85
N PRO A 73 17.22 -3.29 11.45
CA PRO A 73 16.96 -2.81 10.09
C PRO A 73 17.78 -1.57 9.76
N VAL A 74 18.29 -1.51 8.53
CA VAL A 74 19.14 -0.40 8.04
C VAL A 74 18.44 0.36 6.92
N VAL A 75 18.27 1.67 7.08
CA VAL A 75 17.75 2.53 6.00
C VAL A 75 18.74 2.57 4.84
N THR A 76 18.25 2.31 3.63
CA THR A 76 19.06 2.22 2.41
C THR A 76 18.73 3.28 1.38
N GLU A 77 17.49 3.77 1.36
CA GLU A 77 17.03 4.83 0.45
C GLU A 77 15.86 5.56 1.11
N THR A 78 15.76 6.87 0.87
CA THR A 78 14.65 7.70 1.32
C THR A 78 14.18 8.58 0.18
N VAL A 79 12.87 8.64 -0.05
CA VAL A 79 12.24 9.49 -1.06
C VAL A 79 11.20 10.39 -0.43
N ARG A 80 11.02 11.55 -1.05
CA ARG A 80 9.98 12.53 -0.76
C ARG A 80 9.28 12.89 -2.07
N ASP A 81 8.05 13.35 -1.95
CA ASP A 81 7.23 13.73 -3.08
C ASP A 81 6.33 14.89 -2.65
N GLU A 82 6.46 16.04 -3.34
CA GLU A 82 5.68 17.25 -3.06
C GLU A 82 4.18 17.07 -3.32
N ASN A 83 3.79 16.01 -4.04
CA ASN A 83 2.38 15.68 -4.25
C ASN A 83 1.78 14.87 -3.10
N PHE A 84 2.63 14.22 -2.28
CA PHE A 84 2.19 13.40 -1.16
C PHE A 84 1.96 14.25 0.07
N ALA A 85 0.77 14.13 0.66
CA ALA A 85 0.45 14.76 1.93
C ALA A 85 0.60 13.80 3.11
N PHE A 86 0.40 12.50 2.88
CA PHE A 86 0.53 11.48 3.92
C PHE A 86 0.96 10.13 3.33
N TRP A 87 2.25 9.80 3.44
CA TRP A 87 2.80 8.49 3.09
C TRP A 87 2.21 7.43 4.01
N HIS A 88 1.24 6.68 3.50
CA HIS A 88 0.40 5.80 4.29
C HIS A 88 0.88 4.33 4.28
N SER A 89 1.00 3.72 3.10
CA SER A 89 1.36 2.30 2.95
C SER A 89 2.28 2.05 1.75
N ALA A 90 2.85 0.85 1.71
CA ALA A 90 3.70 0.40 0.61
C ALA A 90 3.37 -1.03 0.17
N THR A 91 3.50 -1.35 -1.11
CA THR A 91 3.39 -2.73 -1.64
C THR A 91 4.45 -2.98 -2.71
N PHE A 92 5.14 -4.12 -2.64
CA PHE A 92 6.08 -4.53 -3.69
C PHE A 92 5.38 -5.28 -4.81
N THR A 93 5.89 -5.19 -6.05
CA THR A 93 5.59 -6.21 -7.06
C THR A 93 6.04 -7.59 -6.58
N ASN A 94 5.49 -8.67 -7.14
CA ASN A 94 5.81 -10.02 -6.64
C ASN A 94 7.29 -10.40 -6.83
N ASP A 95 7.99 -9.72 -7.74
CA ASP A 95 9.43 -9.85 -7.94
C ASP A 95 10.23 -8.67 -7.36
N ALA A 96 9.61 -7.80 -6.56
CA ALA A 96 10.17 -6.61 -5.95
C ALA A 96 11.11 -5.83 -6.89
N LYS A 97 10.66 -5.62 -8.13
CA LYS A 97 11.29 -4.69 -9.07
C LYS A 97 10.65 -3.31 -9.03
N SER A 98 9.45 -3.21 -8.48
CA SER A 98 8.81 -1.93 -8.18
C SER A 98 8.17 -1.98 -6.80
N VAL A 99 7.98 -0.80 -6.23
CA VAL A 99 7.21 -0.56 -5.02
C VAL A 99 6.21 0.54 -5.30
N LEU A 100 4.99 0.35 -4.81
CA LEU A 100 3.90 1.31 -4.83
C LEU A 100 3.77 1.90 -3.43
N PHE A 101 3.79 3.22 -3.31
CA PHE A 101 3.46 3.93 -2.07
C PHE A 101 2.12 4.63 -2.22
N THR A 102 1.31 4.66 -1.16
CA THR A 102 -0.03 5.26 -1.17
C THR A 102 -0.03 6.60 -0.44
N ASP A 103 -0.65 7.63 -1.02
CA ASP A 103 -0.88 8.93 -0.37
C ASP A 103 -2.30 9.01 0.20
N GLU A 104 -2.43 9.14 1.52
CA GLU A 104 -3.72 9.35 2.20
C GLU A 104 -4.05 10.85 2.35
N LEU A 105 -4.12 11.56 1.22
CA LEU A 105 -4.39 12.99 1.19
C LEU A 105 -5.65 13.35 1.99
N GLY A 106 -5.56 14.43 2.78
CA GLY A 106 -6.69 14.90 3.58
C GLY A 106 -7.04 14.01 4.77
N GLY A 107 -6.15 13.07 5.15
CA GLY A 107 -6.34 12.15 6.28
C GLY A 107 -7.53 11.23 6.08
N GLY A 108 -7.83 10.91 4.82
CA GLY A 108 -8.96 10.08 4.43
C GLY A 108 -10.33 10.71 4.61
N GLY A 109 -10.46 11.93 5.11
CA GLY A 109 -11.75 12.57 5.41
C GLY A 109 -12.09 13.80 4.57
N ALA A 110 -11.12 14.40 3.87
CA ALA A 110 -11.36 15.57 3.04
C ALA A 110 -11.75 15.18 1.60
N PRO A 111 -12.65 15.93 0.93
CA PRO A 111 -12.96 15.70 -0.47
C PRO A 111 -11.72 15.86 -1.36
N THR A 112 -11.35 14.83 -2.11
CA THR A 112 -10.21 14.89 -3.06
C THR A 112 -10.55 14.38 -4.47
N CYS A 113 -11.82 14.01 -4.70
CA CYS A 113 -12.32 13.47 -5.95
C CYS A 113 -12.71 14.55 -6.96
N THR A 114 -11.88 15.60 -7.10
CA THR A 114 -12.16 16.79 -7.93
C THR A 114 -11.09 17.00 -9.00
N GLU A 115 -11.49 17.66 -10.09
CA GLU A 115 -10.57 18.03 -11.18
C GLU A 115 -9.43 18.95 -10.70
N GLU A 116 -9.69 19.77 -9.67
CA GLU A 116 -8.69 20.69 -9.10
C GLU A 116 -7.55 19.96 -8.39
N ILE A 117 -7.85 18.88 -7.65
CA ILE A 117 -6.82 18.05 -7.01
C ILE A 117 -6.01 17.30 -8.06
N GLY A 118 -6.68 16.84 -9.12
CA GLY A 118 -6.07 16.17 -10.24
C GLY A 118 -5.51 14.77 -9.89
N PRO A 119 -4.81 14.13 -10.84
CA PRO A 119 -4.49 12.71 -10.78
C PRO A 119 -3.23 12.37 -9.99
N LYS A 120 -2.54 13.35 -9.39
CA LYS A 120 -1.22 13.16 -8.78
C LYS A 120 -1.22 13.19 -7.25
N ARG A 121 -2.29 13.65 -6.62
CA ARG A 121 -2.39 13.78 -5.15
C ARG A 121 -3.52 12.91 -4.61
N GLY A 122 -3.38 12.36 -3.41
CA GLY A 122 -4.24 11.28 -2.92
C GLY A 122 -4.16 10.05 -3.81
N ALA A 123 -2.99 9.85 -4.42
CA ALA A 123 -2.72 8.87 -5.46
C ALA A 123 -1.67 7.85 -4.97
N ASP A 124 -1.50 6.80 -5.73
CA ASP A 124 -0.33 5.94 -5.61
C ASP A 124 0.85 6.54 -6.38
N ALA A 125 2.05 6.47 -5.81
CA ALA A 125 3.31 6.71 -6.50
C ALA A 125 4.06 5.40 -6.69
N ILE A 126 4.42 5.11 -7.94
CA ILE A 126 5.10 3.88 -8.33
C ILE A 126 6.58 4.20 -8.56
N TYR A 127 7.44 3.46 -7.87
CA TYR A 127 8.87 3.55 -8.01
C TYR A 127 9.44 2.23 -8.52
N SER A 128 10.27 2.29 -9.55
CA SER A 128 11.14 1.18 -9.92
C SER A 128 12.29 1.06 -8.92
N LEU A 129 12.49 -0.14 -8.39
CA LEU A 129 13.65 -0.48 -7.58
C LEU A 129 14.81 -0.84 -8.49
N LYS A 130 15.73 0.11 -8.68
CA LYS A 130 17.01 -0.11 -9.37
C LYS A 130 18.13 -0.37 -8.37
N GLY A 131 19.29 -0.76 -8.90
CA GLY A 131 20.41 -1.16 -8.06
C GLY A 131 20.17 -2.55 -7.46
N GLY A 132 21.25 -3.31 -7.27
CA GLY A 132 21.14 -4.62 -6.62
C GLY A 132 20.86 -4.49 -5.12
N LYS A 133 20.71 -5.62 -4.43
CA LYS A 133 20.47 -5.68 -2.97
C LYS A 133 21.33 -4.73 -2.13
N LYS A 134 22.57 -4.46 -2.55
CA LYS A 134 23.52 -3.65 -1.76
C LYS A 134 23.26 -2.15 -1.81
N ASN A 135 22.68 -1.64 -2.89
CA ASN A 135 22.44 -0.21 -3.11
C ASN A 135 21.12 -0.05 -3.88
N PRO A 136 19.98 -0.39 -3.26
CA PRO A 136 18.68 -0.12 -3.86
C PRO A 136 18.54 1.38 -4.11
N ARG A 137 17.89 1.74 -5.22
CA ARG A 137 17.52 3.12 -5.55
C ARG A 137 16.10 3.13 -6.07
N LEU A 138 15.29 4.03 -5.54
CA LEU A 138 13.93 4.26 -6.00
C LEU A 138 13.96 5.26 -7.16
N GLU A 139 13.57 4.82 -8.35
CA GLU A 139 13.36 5.68 -9.51
C GLU A 139 11.87 5.85 -9.74
N PHE A 140 11.37 7.08 -9.58
CA PHE A 140 9.96 7.40 -9.83
C PHE A 140 9.57 7.02 -11.27
N ALA A 141 8.47 6.28 -11.41
CA ALA A 141 7.94 5.83 -12.68
C ALA A 141 6.68 6.61 -13.07
N SER A 142 5.64 6.54 -12.25
CA SER A 142 4.36 7.20 -12.53
C SER A 142 3.49 7.34 -11.27
N TYR A 143 2.38 8.05 -11.40
CA TYR A 143 1.28 8.03 -10.45
C TYR A 143 0.13 7.18 -10.96
N PHE A 144 -0.63 6.59 -10.04
CA PHE A 144 -1.95 6.04 -10.33
C PHE A 144 -2.99 6.65 -9.39
N LYS A 145 -4.05 7.22 -9.96
CA LYS A 145 -5.26 7.62 -9.26
C LYS A 145 -6.46 7.12 -10.05
N ILE A 146 -7.55 6.79 -9.37
CA ILE A 146 -8.82 6.50 -10.05
C ILE A 146 -9.26 7.71 -10.87
N ASP A 147 -9.71 7.49 -12.10
CA ASP A 147 -10.10 8.55 -13.06
C ASP A 147 -11.53 9.07 -12.81
N ARG A 148 -12.15 8.65 -11.70
CA ARG A 148 -13.52 9.02 -11.34
C ARG A 148 -13.49 10.33 -10.56
N HIS A 149 -14.32 11.30 -10.97
CA HIS A 149 -14.64 12.48 -10.18
C HIS A 149 -16.02 12.28 -9.54
N GLN A 150 -16.07 12.31 -8.20
CA GLN A 150 -17.26 11.96 -7.42
C GLN A 150 -17.72 13.12 -6.53
N GLY A 151 -17.46 14.36 -6.96
CA GLY A 151 -17.91 15.58 -6.29
C GLY A 151 -17.23 15.75 -4.93
N GLU A 152 -18.03 15.81 -3.86
CA GLU A 152 -17.57 16.02 -2.48
C GLU A 152 -17.02 14.74 -1.81
N GLN A 153 -16.72 13.70 -2.59
CA GLN A 153 -16.17 12.46 -2.06
C GLN A 153 -14.65 12.51 -1.93
N VAL A 154 -14.13 11.67 -1.04
CA VAL A 154 -12.71 11.61 -0.69
C VAL A 154 -11.85 11.08 -1.85
N CYS A 155 -12.12 9.87 -2.37
CA CYS A 155 -11.37 9.18 -3.44
C CYS A 155 -9.84 9.12 -3.24
N VAL A 156 -9.44 8.68 -2.06
CA VAL A 156 -8.03 8.63 -1.64
C VAL A 156 -7.56 7.19 -1.56
N ALA A 157 -6.33 6.94 -2.05
CA ALA A 157 -5.69 5.64 -2.03
C ALA A 157 -5.55 5.11 -0.60
N HIS A 158 -5.90 3.84 -0.39
CA HIS A 158 -5.71 3.17 0.89
C HIS A 158 -5.29 1.72 0.67
N ASN A 159 -5.41 0.88 1.70
CA ASN A 159 -4.85 -0.46 1.73
C ASN A 159 -5.32 -1.39 0.58
N GLY A 160 -4.35 -2.11 0.02
CA GLY A 160 -4.53 -3.07 -1.07
C GLY A 160 -3.57 -4.25 -1.00
N SER A 161 -3.77 -5.24 -1.87
CA SER A 161 -2.79 -6.30 -2.10
C SER A 161 -2.68 -6.68 -3.56
N LEU A 162 -1.56 -7.27 -3.92
CA LEU A 162 -1.40 -7.89 -5.23
C LEU A 162 -2.42 -9.02 -5.44
N ILE A 163 -2.86 -9.18 -6.69
CA ILE A 163 -3.54 -10.35 -7.22
C ILE A 163 -2.46 -11.26 -7.85
N PRO A 164 -2.26 -12.49 -7.35
CA PRO A 164 -1.07 -13.29 -7.62
C PRO A 164 -1.09 -14.01 -8.98
N VAL A 165 -1.16 -13.25 -10.07
CA VAL A 165 -1.05 -13.80 -11.42
C VAL A 165 0.43 -14.10 -11.73
N PRO A 166 0.80 -15.36 -12.07
CA PRO A 166 2.21 -15.70 -12.30
C PRO A 166 2.85 -14.87 -13.43
N GLY A 167 3.90 -14.13 -13.10
CA GLY A 167 4.67 -13.31 -14.03
C GLY A 167 3.95 -12.03 -14.48
N LYS A 168 2.91 -11.61 -13.76
CA LYS A 168 2.15 -10.39 -14.02
C LYS A 168 1.88 -9.66 -12.70
N ASP A 169 1.78 -8.35 -12.80
CA ASP A 169 1.53 -7.48 -11.66
C ASP A 169 0.11 -6.90 -11.79
N TYR A 170 -0.81 -7.46 -11.00
CA TYR A 170 -2.18 -7.00 -10.77
C TYR A 170 -2.38 -6.78 -9.27
N PHE A 171 -3.19 -5.80 -8.88
CA PHE A 171 -3.41 -5.32 -7.51
C PHE A 171 -4.88 -5.02 -7.39
N VAL A 172 -5.37 -5.18 -6.17
CA VAL A 172 -6.68 -4.74 -5.76
C VAL A 172 -6.49 -3.82 -4.57
N GLN A 173 -7.22 -2.71 -4.58
CA GLN A 173 -6.99 -1.64 -3.62
C GLN A 173 -8.30 -0.98 -3.22
N SER A 174 -8.35 -0.54 -1.97
CA SER A 174 -9.42 0.31 -1.46
C SER A 174 -9.12 1.77 -1.75
N TRP A 175 -10.15 2.49 -2.15
CA TRP A 175 -10.14 3.93 -2.29
C TRP A 175 -11.27 4.47 -1.40
N TYR A 176 -10.94 5.30 -0.42
CA TYR A 176 -11.94 5.86 0.47
C TYR A 176 -12.99 6.62 -0.32
N GLN A 177 -14.26 6.20 -0.24
CA GLN A 177 -15.37 6.69 -1.06
C GLN A 177 -15.15 6.57 -2.59
N GLY A 178 -14.13 5.86 -3.05
CA GLY A 178 -13.92 5.50 -4.45
C GLY A 178 -14.12 4.01 -4.71
N GLY A 179 -14.50 3.27 -3.67
CA GLY A 179 -14.72 1.83 -3.65
C GLY A 179 -13.44 1.01 -3.85
N ILE A 180 -13.58 -0.08 -4.58
CA ILE A 180 -12.50 -1.02 -4.87
C ILE A 180 -12.05 -0.83 -6.31
N SER A 181 -10.75 -0.80 -6.52
CA SER A 181 -10.14 -0.75 -7.86
C SER A 181 -9.29 -1.98 -8.08
N VAL A 182 -9.47 -2.63 -9.24
CA VAL A 182 -8.58 -3.66 -9.77
C VAL A 182 -7.72 -3.02 -10.83
N ILE A 183 -6.40 -3.09 -10.64
CA ILE A 183 -5.46 -2.29 -11.40
C ILE A 183 -4.43 -3.22 -12.07
N ASP A 184 -3.97 -2.82 -13.25
CA ASP A 184 -2.91 -3.46 -14.05
C ASP A 184 -1.67 -2.56 -14.06
N PHE A 185 -0.59 -3.00 -13.43
CA PHE A 185 0.74 -2.34 -13.40
C PHE A 185 1.82 -3.28 -13.95
N ASN A 186 1.46 -4.06 -14.97
CA ASN A 186 2.48 -4.77 -15.75
C ASN A 186 3.45 -3.82 -16.46
N ASP A 187 3.06 -2.55 -16.63
CA ASP A 187 3.92 -1.44 -17.00
C ASP A 187 3.86 -0.38 -15.88
N PRO A 188 4.93 -0.20 -15.07
CA PRO A 188 4.94 0.76 -13.97
C PRO A 188 4.91 2.21 -14.44
N GLU A 189 5.15 2.50 -15.71
CA GLU A 189 5.03 3.86 -16.28
C GLU A 189 3.59 4.17 -16.72
N ASN A 190 2.76 3.14 -16.91
CA ASN A 190 1.39 3.27 -17.43
C ASN A 190 0.39 2.34 -16.70
N PRO A 191 0.23 2.48 -15.38
CA PRO A 191 -0.77 1.73 -14.62
C PRO A 191 -2.18 2.10 -15.08
N ARG A 192 -3.10 1.13 -15.07
CA ARG A 192 -4.49 1.34 -15.51
C ARG A 192 -5.48 0.58 -14.67
N GLU A 193 -6.62 1.19 -14.39
CA GLU A 193 -7.75 0.48 -13.81
C GLU A 193 -8.35 -0.46 -14.87
N ILE A 194 -8.65 -1.69 -14.45
CA ILE A 194 -9.19 -2.73 -15.32
C ILE A 194 -10.54 -3.28 -14.85
N GLY A 195 -11.01 -2.82 -13.69
CA GLY A 195 -12.32 -3.09 -13.12
C GLY A 195 -12.44 -2.37 -11.78
N TYR A 196 -13.66 -2.05 -11.36
CA TYR A 196 -13.93 -1.45 -10.07
C TYR A 196 -15.24 -1.97 -9.50
N PHE A 197 -15.40 -1.85 -8.19
CA PHE A 197 -16.65 -2.03 -7.47
C PHE A 197 -16.82 -0.82 -6.56
N ASP A 198 -17.73 0.06 -6.96
CA ASP A 198 -18.05 1.27 -6.21
C ASP A 198 -19.38 1.09 -5.50
N VAL A 199 -19.48 1.62 -4.29
CA VAL A 199 -20.69 1.55 -3.48
C VAL A 199 -21.31 2.93 -3.45
N ALA A 200 -22.63 2.98 -3.68
CA ALA A 200 -23.32 4.25 -3.62
C ALA A 200 -23.13 4.89 -2.23
N PRO A 201 -22.82 6.19 -2.17
CA PRO A 201 -22.68 6.89 -0.90
C PRO A 201 -24.00 6.78 -0.12
N ASP A 202 -23.92 6.59 1.19
CA ASP A 202 -25.11 6.56 2.03
C ASP A 202 -25.75 7.97 2.04
N GLU A 203 -26.96 8.08 1.47
CA GLU A 203 -27.70 9.34 1.43
C GLU A 203 -28.28 9.71 2.81
N GLU A 204 -28.41 8.75 3.74
CA GLU A 204 -28.91 8.99 5.09
C GLU A 204 -27.77 9.28 6.08
N ALA A 205 -27.65 10.57 6.40
CA ALA A 205 -27.06 11.09 7.63
C ALA A 205 -25.53 11.07 7.76
N GLY A 206 -24.85 12.04 7.14
CA GLY A 206 -23.61 12.62 7.69
C GLY A 206 -22.53 11.61 8.07
N VAL A 207 -22.50 10.45 7.39
CA VAL A 207 -21.58 9.37 7.68
C VAL A 207 -20.21 9.82 7.19
N THR A 208 -19.44 10.31 8.15
CA THR A 208 -18.00 10.53 8.13
C THR A 208 -17.23 9.19 8.15
N GLY A 209 -17.74 8.18 7.45
CA GLY A 209 -17.14 6.86 7.36
C GLY A 209 -16.51 6.71 5.98
N ASN A 210 -15.19 6.57 5.95
CA ASN A 210 -14.49 6.25 4.72
C ASN A 210 -14.90 4.81 4.34
N ASP A 211 -15.55 4.58 3.20
CA ASP A 211 -16.15 3.28 2.83
C ASP A 211 -15.23 2.06 3.04
N THR A 212 -14.56 1.59 1.99
CA THR A 212 -13.68 0.42 2.04
C THR A 212 -12.36 0.79 2.73
N TRP A 213 -12.09 0.20 3.90
CA TRP A 213 -10.83 0.34 4.63
C TRP A 213 -9.70 -0.49 4.04
N SER A 214 -9.93 -1.75 3.68
CA SER A 214 -8.85 -2.60 3.16
C SER A 214 -9.42 -3.63 2.23
N THR A 215 -8.72 -3.88 1.12
CA THR A 215 -9.18 -4.78 0.09
C THR A 215 -8.06 -5.68 -0.35
N TYR A 216 -8.24 -6.98 -0.13
CA TYR A 216 -7.20 -7.97 -0.34
C TYR A 216 -7.68 -9.14 -1.17
N TYR A 217 -6.82 -9.67 -2.02
CA TYR A 217 -7.07 -10.93 -2.71
C TYR A 217 -6.68 -12.11 -1.82
N TYR A 218 -7.57 -13.11 -1.72
CA TYR A 218 -7.28 -14.36 -1.04
C TYR A 218 -8.02 -15.53 -1.72
N ASN A 219 -7.25 -16.51 -2.22
CA ASN A 219 -7.75 -17.80 -2.72
C ASN A 219 -8.96 -17.72 -3.67
N GLY A 220 -8.90 -16.83 -4.67
CA GLY A 220 -9.90 -16.70 -5.74
C GLY A 220 -10.96 -15.62 -5.51
N TYR A 221 -10.94 -14.97 -4.36
CA TYR A 221 -11.87 -13.90 -4.03
C TYR A 221 -11.13 -12.64 -3.58
N VAL A 222 -11.80 -11.51 -3.73
CA VAL A 222 -11.42 -10.24 -3.13
C VAL A 222 -12.28 -10.03 -1.89
N TYR A 223 -11.63 -9.74 -0.77
CA TYR A 223 -12.27 -9.44 0.51
C TYR A 223 -12.04 -7.97 0.81
N SER A 224 -13.11 -7.21 0.95
CA SER A 224 -13.06 -5.79 1.26
C SER A 224 -13.77 -5.50 2.58
N SER A 225 -13.00 -5.03 3.56
CA SER A 225 -13.56 -4.57 4.84
C SER A 225 -13.98 -3.11 4.70
N ASP A 226 -15.26 -2.86 4.89
CA ASP A 226 -15.86 -1.53 4.93
C ASP A 226 -16.04 -1.08 6.40
N ILE A 227 -15.74 0.19 6.68
CA ILE A 227 -15.81 0.74 8.04
C ILE A 227 -17.23 0.65 8.63
N VAL A 228 -18.25 0.73 7.79
CA VAL A 228 -19.66 0.88 8.20
C VAL A 228 -20.48 -0.35 7.84
N ARG A 229 -20.35 -0.86 6.61
CA ARG A 229 -21.21 -1.91 6.03
C ARG A 229 -20.75 -3.33 6.35
N GLY A 230 -19.49 -3.51 6.76
CA GLY A 230 -18.94 -4.82 7.11
C GLY A 230 -18.01 -5.39 6.03
N LEU A 231 -18.37 -6.52 5.41
CA LEU A 231 -17.48 -7.27 4.52
C LEU A 231 -18.14 -7.54 3.17
N ASP A 232 -17.51 -7.07 2.09
CA ASP A 232 -17.82 -7.45 0.72
C ASP A 232 -16.88 -8.57 0.26
N VAL A 233 -17.44 -9.63 -0.33
CA VAL A 233 -16.68 -10.74 -0.92
C VAL A 233 -16.99 -10.82 -2.41
N LEU A 234 -16.01 -10.47 -3.23
CA LEU A 234 -16.16 -10.34 -4.67
C LEU A 234 -15.42 -11.44 -5.40
N LYS A 235 -16.04 -11.95 -6.48
CA LYS A 235 -15.37 -12.82 -7.44
C LYS A 235 -14.96 -12.00 -8.65
N LEU A 236 -13.68 -12.06 -9.02
CA LEU A 236 -13.18 -11.41 -10.23
C LEU A 236 -13.41 -12.32 -11.44
N ASP A 237 -14.34 -11.96 -12.32
CA ASP A 237 -14.56 -12.67 -13.59
C ASP A 237 -13.81 -11.99 -14.74
N ASP A 238 -12.49 -12.17 -14.76
CA ASP A 238 -11.61 -11.61 -15.78
C ASP A 238 -10.54 -12.61 -16.21
N ARG A 239 -10.51 -12.91 -17.51
CA ARG A 239 -9.56 -13.87 -18.09
C ARG A 239 -8.09 -13.54 -17.83
N ARG A 240 -7.75 -12.26 -17.65
CA ARG A 240 -6.40 -11.80 -17.28
C ARG A 240 -5.98 -12.34 -15.91
N LEU A 241 -6.95 -12.49 -15.01
CA LEU A 241 -6.76 -12.80 -13.60
C LEU A 241 -6.96 -14.29 -13.27
N ASN A 242 -7.56 -15.09 -14.17
CA ASN A 242 -7.83 -16.52 -13.95
C ASN A 242 -6.66 -17.36 -13.44
N ARG A 243 -5.40 -16.95 -13.73
CA ARG A 243 -4.22 -17.69 -13.23
C ARG A 243 -3.90 -17.41 -11.77
N ALA A 244 -4.46 -16.36 -11.16
CA ALA A 244 -4.33 -16.07 -9.73
C ALA A 244 -4.91 -17.18 -8.86
N GLU A 245 -5.95 -17.87 -9.32
CA GLU A 245 -6.56 -19.01 -8.59
C GLU A 245 -5.60 -20.21 -8.45
N LYS A 246 -4.47 -20.21 -9.17
CA LYS A 246 -3.43 -21.25 -9.06
C LYS A 246 -2.44 -20.99 -7.92
N VAL A 247 -2.51 -19.82 -7.30
CA VAL A 247 -1.72 -19.45 -6.13
C VAL A 247 -2.67 -19.44 -4.95
N THR A 248 -2.36 -20.23 -3.93
CA THR A 248 -3.25 -20.46 -2.79
C THR A 248 -2.47 -20.40 -1.50
N TYR A 249 -2.99 -19.66 -0.54
CA TYR A 249 -2.33 -19.43 0.74
C TYR A 249 -3.06 -20.21 1.84
N ASP A 250 -2.31 -20.82 2.74
CA ASP A 250 -2.86 -21.25 4.03
C ASP A 250 -3.06 -20.02 4.93
N GLU A 251 -2.05 -19.14 4.96
CA GLU A 251 -2.03 -17.88 5.70
C GLU A 251 -1.59 -16.74 4.78
N PHE A 252 -2.22 -15.57 4.90
CA PHE A 252 -1.90 -14.40 4.10
C PHE A 252 -1.86 -13.15 4.98
N ASN A 253 -0.73 -12.46 4.94
CA ASN A 253 -0.55 -11.13 5.52
C ASN A 253 0.05 -10.23 4.44
N PRO A 254 -0.67 -9.21 3.94
CA PRO A 254 -0.18 -8.34 2.87
C PRO A 254 1.03 -7.49 3.29
N GLN A 255 1.15 -7.11 4.57
CA GLN A 255 2.28 -6.33 5.11
C GLN A 255 3.51 -7.21 5.39
N SER A 256 3.34 -8.50 5.67
CA SER A 256 4.42 -9.49 5.59
C SER A 256 4.39 -10.20 4.23
N GLN A 257 4.54 -9.41 3.17
CA GLN A 257 4.21 -9.79 1.80
C GLN A 257 4.84 -11.13 1.41
N PRO A 258 4.06 -12.17 1.11
CA PRO A 258 4.59 -13.44 0.66
C PRO A 258 5.13 -13.31 -0.77
N ARG A 259 6.08 -14.18 -1.13
CA ARG A 259 6.39 -14.40 -2.54
C ARG A 259 5.38 -15.38 -3.14
N TYR A 260 4.66 -14.95 -4.15
CA TYR A 260 3.63 -15.76 -4.82
C TYR A 260 4.24 -16.71 -5.84
N ARG A 261 3.86 -17.99 -5.78
CA ARG A 261 4.28 -19.04 -6.72
C ARG A 261 3.13 -20.03 -6.90
N PRO A 262 2.86 -20.53 -8.12
CA PRO A 262 1.80 -21.53 -8.32
C PRO A 262 1.96 -22.76 -7.41
N GLY A 263 0.84 -23.25 -6.88
CA GLY A 263 0.77 -24.46 -6.06
C GLY A 263 1.19 -24.27 -4.59
N ARG A 264 1.34 -23.03 -4.13
CA ARG A 264 1.51 -22.65 -2.73
C ARG A 264 1.24 -21.15 -2.54
#